data_AF-A0A7X7D5I1-F1
#
_entry.id   AF-A0A7X7D5I1-F1
#
_cell.length_a   1.000
_cell.length_b   1.000
_cell.length_c   1.000
_cell.angle_alpha   90.00
_cell.angle_beta   90.00
_cell.angle_gamma   90.00
#
_symmetry.space_group_name_H-M   'P 1'
#
loop_
_entity.id
_entity.type
_entity.pdbx_description
1 polymer ?
#
loop_
_entity_poly.entity_id
_entity_poly.type
_entity_poly.pdbx_seq_one_letter_code
_entity_poly.pdbx_strand_id
1 'polypeptide(L)'
;MSLRHLRLFPPLLPTEEPGPDLGDPGSRRRLVLLASALTVLTEISVLLDITPTIPMGGLELSMSVIPALALGAACGDRLVGRASLRRVAAWYWLGSVGFLVALLAVFAVDGRLELFAAVLAAALGEELVYRLAVPAVVAVLLSYGGLNHRKARLAGLAIAGVWFIALPGHHSQMTSGTGPIPFVAYAIFSAALVYRSGSVLPMAMAHAVVNLVTILVWEETLPADARVIAATAVLGMLTLAYGIQRRVARDVHGNLIDTVTGLRVVEMEEVEGSVQARLTDGTRIQVGDGEVR
;
A
#
# COMPACT_ATOMS: atom_id res chain seq x y z
N MET A 1 -29.16 -45.88 -23.66
CA MET A 1 -28.92 -44.46 -23.33
C MET A 1 -27.49 -44.31 -22.81
N SER A 2 -26.60 -43.69 -23.58
CA SER A 2 -25.16 -43.58 -23.26
C SER A 2 -24.82 -42.12 -22.93
N LEU A 3 -24.38 -41.88 -21.68
CA LEU A 3 -23.95 -40.58 -21.16
C LEU A 3 -22.52 -40.26 -21.64
N ARG A 4 -22.35 -39.84 -22.89
CA ARG A 4 -21.03 -39.46 -23.45
C ARG A 4 -20.81 -37.95 -23.67
N HIS A 5 -21.67 -37.06 -23.16
CA HIS A 5 -21.60 -35.62 -23.48
C HIS A 5 -21.54 -34.66 -22.28
N LEU A 6 -20.75 -34.96 -21.25
CA LEU A 6 -20.39 -33.98 -20.21
C LEU A 6 -18.87 -34.00 -19.97
N ARG A 7 -18.11 -33.37 -20.87
CA ARG A 7 -16.77 -32.86 -20.58
C ARG A 7 -16.76 -31.36 -20.91
N LEU A 8 -17.31 -30.57 -19.99
CA LEU A 8 -17.39 -29.11 -20.08
C LEU A 8 -16.14 -28.39 -19.56
N PHE A 9 -15.10 -29.11 -19.16
CA PHE A 9 -13.82 -28.53 -18.77
C PHE A 9 -12.67 -29.39 -19.30
N PRO A 10 -11.69 -28.82 -20.02
CA PRO A 10 -10.43 -29.52 -20.20
C PRO A 10 -9.84 -29.82 -18.81
N PRO A 11 -9.19 -30.98 -18.60
CA PRO A 11 -8.48 -31.22 -17.36
C PRO A 11 -7.45 -30.10 -17.19
N LEU A 12 -7.47 -29.45 -16.03
CA LEU A 12 -6.37 -28.61 -15.55
C LEU A 12 -5.16 -29.53 -15.39
N LEU A 13 -4.46 -29.81 -16.49
CA LEU A 13 -3.10 -30.29 -16.41
C LEU A 13 -2.32 -29.22 -15.64
N PRO A 14 -1.55 -29.58 -14.60
CA PRO A 14 -0.66 -28.63 -13.97
C PRO A 14 0.25 -28.11 -15.08
N THR A 15 0.07 -26.84 -15.46
CA THR A 15 1.00 -26.17 -16.34
C THR A 15 2.35 -26.23 -15.65
N GLU A 16 3.37 -26.82 -16.31
CA GLU A 16 4.77 -26.78 -15.90
C GLU A 16 5.34 -25.34 -15.93
N GLU A 17 4.52 -24.33 -15.70
CA GLU A 17 5.02 -23.00 -15.41
C GLU A 17 5.66 -23.06 -14.02
N PRO A 18 6.95 -22.66 -13.89
CA PRO A 18 7.56 -22.58 -12.58
C PRO A 18 6.68 -21.69 -11.71
N GLY A 19 6.33 -22.22 -10.52
CA GLY A 19 5.52 -21.50 -9.55
C GLY A 19 6.09 -20.11 -9.23
N PRO A 20 5.32 -19.22 -8.59
CA PRO A 20 5.76 -17.86 -8.31
C PRO A 20 7.13 -17.86 -7.64
N ASP A 21 8.07 -17.11 -8.20
CA ASP A 21 9.41 -16.98 -7.62
C ASP A 21 9.30 -16.48 -6.17
N LEU A 22 9.76 -17.29 -5.22
CA LEU A 22 9.75 -16.95 -3.79
C LEU A 22 11.06 -16.26 -3.37
N GLY A 23 12.04 -16.21 -4.26
CA GLY A 23 13.42 -15.80 -3.99
C GLY A 23 14.24 -16.89 -3.30
N ASP A 24 15.56 -16.80 -3.47
CA ASP A 24 16.51 -17.70 -2.83
C ASP A 24 16.45 -17.64 -1.29
N PRO A 25 16.88 -18.70 -0.58
CA PRO A 25 17.11 -18.65 0.86
C PRO A 25 17.97 -17.44 1.26
N GLY A 26 17.52 -16.67 2.25
CA GLY A 26 18.21 -15.45 2.70
C GLY A 26 17.99 -14.22 1.80
N SER A 27 17.30 -14.35 0.66
CA SER A 27 16.97 -13.20 -0.17
C SER A 27 15.98 -12.26 0.53
N ARG A 28 16.11 -10.96 0.26
CA ARG A 28 15.18 -9.93 0.76
C ARG A 28 13.73 -10.21 0.33
N ARG A 29 13.54 -10.76 -0.88
CA ARG A 29 12.21 -11.14 -1.40
C ARG A 29 11.56 -12.19 -0.52
N ARG A 30 12.27 -13.26 -0.20
CA ARG A 30 11.78 -14.33 0.66
C ARG A 30 11.47 -13.81 2.07
N LEU A 31 12.31 -12.94 2.61
CA LEU A 31 12.08 -12.33 3.92
C LEU A 31 10.80 -11.48 3.93
N VAL A 32 10.58 -10.65 2.90
CA VAL A 32 9.34 -9.87 2.74
C VAL A 32 8.10 -10.78 2.64
N LEU A 33 8.16 -11.87 1.87
CA LEU A 33 7.04 -12.80 1.74
C LEU A 33 6.74 -13.55 3.04
N LEU A 34 7.77 -13.99 3.77
CA LEU A 34 7.61 -14.64 5.06
C LEU A 34 7.04 -13.68 6.11
N ALA A 35 7.54 -12.45 6.19
CA ALA A 35 7.02 -11.42 7.08
C ALA A 35 5.58 -11.05 6.71
N SER A 36 5.24 -11.00 5.42
CA SER A 36 3.86 -10.80 4.95
C SER A 36 2.94 -11.94 5.39
N ALA A 37 3.36 -13.20 5.20
CA ALA A 37 2.58 -14.36 5.63
C ALA A 37 2.35 -14.36 7.15
N LEU A 38 3.40 -14.08 7.94
CA LEU A 38 3.28 -13.96 9.39
C LEU A 38 2.32 -12.84 9.78
N THR A 39 2.44 -11.67 9.15
CA THR A 39 1.54 -10.53 9.37
C THR A 39 0.08 -10.89 9.13
N VAL A 40 -0.22 -11.54 8.00
CA VAL A 40 -1.59 -11.97 7.65
C VAL A 40 -2.10 -13.03 8.62
N LEU A 41 -1.29 -14.00 9.00
CA LEU A 41 -1.68 -15.03 9.97
C LEU A 41 -1.98 -14.44 11.35
N THR A 42 -1.16 -13.49 11.80
CA THR A 42 -1.41 -12.76 13.06
C THR A 42 -2.67 -11.89 12.96
N GLU A 43 -2.93 -11.24 11.82
CA GLU A 43 -4.16 -10.46 11.66
C GLU A 43 -5.40 -11.36 11.70
N ILE A 44 -5.36 -12.52 11.05
CA ILE A 44 -6.44 -13.52 11.12
C ILE A 44 -6.61 -14.00 12.57
N SER A 45 -5.51 -14.28 13.29
CA SER A 45 -5.62 -14.76 14.67
C SER A 45 -6.18 -13.71 15.62
N VAL A 46 -5.93 -12.42 15.40
CA VAL A 46 -6.55 -11.33 16.15
C VAL A 46 -8.06 -11.29 15.88
N LEU A 47 -8.48 -11.39 14.61
CA LEU A 47 -9.90 -11.38 14.25
C LEU A 47 -10.69 -12.61 14.71
N LEU A 48 -9.98 -13.71 14.99
CA LEU A 48 -10.56 -14.93 15.56
C LEU A 48 -10.48 -14.95 17.10
N ASP A 49 -10.09 -13.85 17.74
CA ASP A 49 -9.89 -13.72 19.19
C ASP A 49 -8.89 -14.74 19.77
N ILE A 50 -7.98 -15.27 18.94
CA ILE A 50 -6.93 -16.22 19.36
C ILE A 50 -5.75 -15.48 19.98
N THR A 51 -5.39 -14.33 19.40
CA THR A 51 -4.31 -13.48 19.89
C THR A 51 -4.86 -12.14 20.39
N PRO A 52 -4.36 -11.62 21.52
CA PRO A 52 -4.88 -10.39 22.10
C PRO A 52 -4.54 -9.16 21.24
N THR A 53 -5.25 -8.07 21.48
CA THR A 53 -4.88 -6.72 21.02
C THR A 53 -3.83 -6.10 21.95
N ILE A 54 -3.22 -5.00 21.50
CA ILE A 54 -2.27 -4.19 22.27
C ILE A 54 -3.01 -2.92 22.71
N PRO A 55 -3.34 -2.76 24.00
CA PRO A 55 -3.95 -1.54 24.50
C PRO A 55 -2.90 -0.41 24.53
N MET A 56 -3.17 0.69 23.83
CA MET A 56 -2.27 1.85 23.78
C MET A 56 -3.05 3.13 23.53
N GLY A 57 -2.90 4.13 24.40
CA GLY A 57 -3.53 5.44 24.20
C GLY A 57 -5.05 5.41 24.09
N GLY A 58 -5.73 4.44 24.70
CA GLY A 58 -7.17 4.24 24.60
C GLY A 58 -7.63 3.52 23.32
N LEU A 59 -6.70 3.05 22.48
CA LEU A 59 -6.98 2.22 21.31
C LEU A 59 -6.56 0.78 21.54
N GLU A 60 -7.27 -0.14 20.88
CA GLU A 60 -6.93 -1.56 20.82
C GLU A 60 -6.23 -1.84 19.48
N LEU A 61 -4.90 -1.84 19.48
CA LEU A 61 -4.12 -2.08 18.27
C LEU A 61 -4.07 -3.58 17.95
N SER A 62 -4.17 -3.95 16.68
CA SER A 62 -3.96 -5.34 16.28
C SER A 62 -2.52 -5.78 16.57
N MET A 63 -2.34 -6.98 17.13
CA MET A 63 -1.02 -7.59 17.35
C MET A 63 -0.22 -7.79 16.04
N SER A 64 -0.91 -7.79 14.89
CA SER A 64 -0.26 -7.86 13.58
C SER A 64 0.64 -6.66 13.28
N VAL A 65 0.50 -5.55 14.02
CA VAL A 65 1.39 -4.39 13.90
C VAL A 65 2.87 -4.77 14.11
N ILE A 66 3.16 -5.75 14.97
CA ILE A 66 4.53 -6.19 15.26
C ILE A 66 5.17 -6.85 14.03
N PRO A 67 4.63 -7.95 13.47
CA PRO A 67 5.17 -8.52 12.25
C PRO A 67 5.04 -7.58 11.05
N ALA A 68 4.03 -6.69 11.01
CA ALA A 68 3.91 -5.67 9.98
C ALA A 68 5.08 -4.68 10.02
N LEU A 69 5.51 -4.21 11.19
CA LEU A 69 6.70 -3.36 11.33
C LEU A 69 7.98 -4.08 10.89
N ALA A 70 8.12 -5.36 11.21
CA ALA A 70 9.23 -6.18 10.71
C ALA A 70 9.21 -6.31 9.18
N LEU A 71 8.03 -6.48 8.58
CA LEU A 71 7.83 -6.40 7.13
C LEU A 71 8.20 -5.02 6.59
N GLY A 72 7.86 -3.95 7.31
CA GLY A 72 8.23 -2.60 6.94
C GLY A 72 9.75 -2.42 6.88
N ALA A 73 10.46 -2.86 7.92
CA ALA A 73 11.92 -2.86 7.98
C ALA A 73 12.54 -3.71 6.85
N ALA A 74 11.96 -4.88 6.58
CA ALA A 74 12.37 -5.73 5.46
C ALA A 74 12.27 -5.01 4.11
N CYS A 75 11.19 -4.26 3.89
CA CYS A 75 10.97 -3.47 2.69
C CYS A 75 11.87 -2.23 2.60
N GLY A 76 12.26 -1.63 3.73
CA GLY A 76 13.11 -0.44 3.83
C GLY A 76 12.66 0.67 2.88
N ASP A 77 13.60 1.27 2.17
CA ASP A 77 13.34 2.40 1.26
C ASP A 77 12.32 2.12 0.15
N ARG A 78 12.02 0.84 -0.15
CA ARG A 78 11.00 0.48 -1.14
C ARG A 78 9.60 0.92 -0.71
N LEU A 79 9.36 1.11 0.59
CA LEU A 79 8.07 1.63 1.08
C LEU A 79 7.81 3.08 0.68
N VAL A 80 8.85 3.86 0.40
CA VAL A 80 8.72 5.23 -0.13
C VAL A 80 8.08 5.21 -1.52
N GLY A 81 8.27 4.10 -2.25
CA GLY A 81 7.78 3.93 -3.61
C GLY A 81 8.48 4.84 -4.61
N ARG A 82 7.81 5.06 -5.74
CA ARG A 82 8.34 5.78 -6.91
C ARG A 82 7.53 7.06 -7.11
N ALA A 83 8.14 8.18 -6.79
CA ALA A 83 7.55 9.50 -7.02
C ALA A 83 7.56 9.85 -8.51
N SER A 84 6.41 10.24 -9.02
CA SER A 84 6.23 10.73 -10.39
C SER A 84 6.78 12.15 -10.54
N LEU A 85 6.66 12.96 -9.48
CA LEU A 85 7.16 14.34 -9.42
C LEU A 85 7.97 14.57 -8.13
N ARG A 86 9.30 14.45 -8.19
CA ARG A 86 10.18 14.55 -6.99
C ARG A 86 10.05 15.87 -6.23
N ARG A 87 9.92 17.00 -6.93
CA ARG A 87 9.74 18.32 -6.28
C ARG A 87 8.45 18.35 -5.45
N VAL A 88 7.36 17.79 -6.00
CA VAL A 88 6.08 17.71 -5.30
C VAL A 88 6.17 16.72 -4.14
N ALA A 89 6.87 15.59 -4.33
CA ALA A 89 7.12 14.63 -3.25
C ALA A 89 7.90 15.25 -2.08
N ALA A 90 8.90 16.10 -2.35
CA ALA A 90 9.62 16.83 -1.30
C ALA A 90 8.68 17.75 -0.50
N TRP A 91 7.83 18.51 -1.19
CA TRP A 91 6.82 19.35 -0.52
C TRP A 91 5.77 18.55 0.24
N TYR A 92 5.35 17.41 -0.30
CA TYR A 92 4.47 16.47 0.40
C TYR A 92 5.09 16.01 1.71
N TRP A 93 6.37 15.62 1.71
CA TRP A 93 7.08 15.17 2.92
C TRP A 93 7.28 16.29 3.93
N LEU A 94 7.74 17.46 3.48
CA LEU A 94 7.90 18.63 4.35
C LEU A 94 6.56 19.03 4.98
N GLY A 95 5.50 19.08 4.18
CA GLY A 95 4.15 19.41 4.66
C GLY A 95 3.62 18.37 5.64
N SER A 96 3.73 17.09 5.33
CA SER A 96 3.22 16.01 6.20
C SER A 96 3.98 15.94 7.52
N VAL A 97 5.31 16.09 7.51
CA VAL A 97 6.11 16.20 8.75
C VAL A 97 5.73 17.45 9.53
N GLY A 98 5.53 18.59 8.86
CA GLY A 98 5.03 19.82 9.49
C GLY A 98 3.68 19.62 10.18
N PHE A 99 2.73 18.94 9.52
CA PHE A 99 1.45 18.55 10.11
C PHE A 99 1.65 17.66 11.34
N LEU A 100 2.48 16.63 11.26
CA LEU A 100 2.73 15.74 12.39
C LEU A 100 3.35 16.48 13.58
N VAL A 101 4.29 17.40 13.36
CA VAL A 101 4.89 18.20 14.43
C VAL A 101 3.86 19.13 15.08
N ALA A 102 3.00 19.77 14.28
CA ALA A 102 1.94 20.61 14.79
C ALA A 102 0.91 19.79 15.59
N LEU A 103 0.50 18.63 15.08
CA LEU A 103 -0.41 17.71 15.77
C LEU A 103 0.23 17.16 17.04
N LEU A 104 1.50 16.77 17.01
CA LEU A 104 2.24 16.35 18.20
C LEU A 104 2.18 17.42 19.29
N ALA A 105 2.38 18.69 18.96
CA ALA A 105 2.28 19.78 19.92
C ALA A 105 0.87 19.90 20.53
N VAL A 106 -0.19 19.78 19.73
CA VAL A 106 -1.58 19.78 20.23
C VAL A 106 -1.81 18.61 21.19
N PHE A 107 -1.51 17.38 20.74
CA PHE A 107 -1.68 16.18 21.58
C PHE A 107 -0.79 16.21 22.83
N ALA A 108 0.39 16.86 22.78
CA ALA A 108 1.25 17.05 23.94
C ALA A 108 0.62 18.00 24.98
N VAL A 109 0.09 19.13 24.52
CA VAL A 109 -0.58 20.12 25.39
C VAL A 109 -1.82 19.52 26.05
N ASP A 110 -2.55 18.68 25.33
CA ASP A 110 -3.75 18.02 25.86
C ASP A 110 -3.44 16.78 26.72
N GLY A 111 -2.16 16.41 26.91
CA GLY A 111 -1.75 15.25 27.69
C GLY A 111 -2.06 13.89 27.04
N ARG A 112 -2.21 13.85 25.71
CA ARG A 112 -2.66 12.69 24.91
C ARG A 112 -1.57 12.13 24.00
N LEU A 113 -0.30 12.19 24.42
CA LEU A 113 0.83 11.70 23.65
C LEU A 113 0.75 10.20 23.33
N GLU A 114 0.21 9.39 24.25
CA GLU A 114 0.03 7.96 24.00
C GLU A 114 -0.96 7.69 22.88
N LEU A 115 -2.07 8.45 22.82
CA LEU A 115 -3.04 8.36 21.73
C LEU A 115 -2.42 8.79 20.39
N PHE A 116 -1.63 9.87 20.38
CA PHE A 116 -0.89 10.28 19.19
C PHE A 116 -0.02 9.13 18.65
N ALA A 117 0.77 8.50 19.52
CA ALA A 117 1.63 7.38 19.13
C ALA A 117 0.83 6.14 18.70
N ALA A 118 -0.28 5.84 19.38
CA ALA A 118 -1.18 4.75 19.02
C ALA A 118 -1.79 4.94 17.63
N VAL A 119 -2.23 6.15 17.28
CA VAL A 119 -2.79 6.47 15.96
C VAL A 119 -1.75 6.35 14.86
N LEU A 120 -0.50 6.78 15.10
CA LEU A 120 0.60 6.57 14.15
C LEU A 120 0.86 5.08 13.93
N ALA A 121 0.92 4.30 15.00
CA ALA A 121 1.13 2.85 14.94
C ALA A 121 -0.01 2.14 14.21
N ALA A 122 -1.27 2.51 14.50
CA ALA A 122 -2.46 1.99 13.83
C ALA A 122 -2.42 2.27 12.33
N ALA A 123 -2.23 3.53 11.94
CA ALA A 123 -2.20 3.92 10.52
C ALA A 123 -1.08 3.22 9.75
N LEU A 124 0.13 3.14 10.33
CA LEU A 124 1.25 2.43 9.71
C LEU A 124 0.98 0.92 9.63
N GLY A 125 0.48 0.32 10.71
CA GLY A 125 0.11 -1.08 10.76
C GLY A 125 -0.92 -1.45 9.71
N GLU A 126 -2.02 -0.71 9.62
CA GLU A 126 -3.08 -0.93 8.65
C GLU A 126 -2.60 -0.79 7.20
N GLU A 127 -1.74 0.17 6.89
CA GLU A 127 -1.18 0.26 5.54
C GLU A 127 -0.22 -0.89 5.22
N LEU A 128 0.62 -1.31 6.17
CA LEU A 128 1.51 -2.45 5.99
C LEU A 128 0.76 -3.78 5.87
N VAL A 129 -0.35 -3.95 6.60
CA VAL A 129 -1.20 -5.15 6.52
C VAL A 129 -1.99 -5.13 5.20
N TYR A 130 -2.78 -4.09 4.97
CA TYR A 130 -3.81 -4.10 3.93
C TYR A 130 -3.34 -3.59 2.57
N ARG A 131 -2.23 -2.84 2.48
CA ARG A 131 -1.71 -2.37 1.19
C ARG A 131 -0.46 -3.13 0.76
N LEU A 132 0.12 -3.94 1.64
CA LEU A 132 1.32 -4.71 1.37
C LEU A 132 1.19 -6.20 1.70
N ALA A 133 0.97 -6.58 2.96
CA ALA A 133 1.02 -7.99 3.38
C ALA A 133 -0.08 -8.85 2.76
N VAL A 134 -1.35 -8.47 2.94
CA VAL A 134 -2.50 -9.19 2.38
C VAL A 134 -2.41 -9.25 0.85
N PRO A 135 -2.17 -8.14 0.12
CA PRO A 135 -1.99 -8.22 -1.33
C PRO A 135 -0.85 -9.14 -1.77
N ALA A 136 0.28 -9.15 -1.06
CA ALA A 136 1.42 -10.00 -1.39
C ALA A 136 1.09 -11.49 -1.21
N VAL A 137 0.51 -11.86 -0.07
CA VAL A 137 0.12 -13.25 0.22
C VAL A 137 -0.93 -13.73 -0.77
N VAL A 138 -2.00 -12.96 -0.98
CA VAL A 138 -3.07 -13.31 -1.92
C VAL A 138 -2.52 -13.42 -3.34
N ALA A 139 -1.65 -12.50 -3.78
CA ALA A 139 -1.06 -12.57 -5.11
C ALA A 139 -0.22 -13.84 -5.30
N VAL A 140 0.58 -14.24 -4.31
CA VAL A 140 1.34 -15.50 -4.36
C VAL A 140 0.41 -16.71 -4.46
N LEU A 141 -0.62 -16.77 -3.62
CA LEU A 141 -1.60 -17.87 -3.63
C LEU A 141 -2.34 -17.98 -4.97
N LEU A 142 -2.79 -16.85 -5.52
CA LEU A 142 -3.46 -16.82 -6.82
C LEU A 142 -2.52 -17.16 -7.97
N SER A 143 -1.24 -16.78 -7.89
CA SER A 143 -0.24 -17.18 -8.88
C SER A 143 0.05 -18.69 -8.86
N TYR A 144 0.01 -19.35 -7.71
CA TYR A 144 0.02 -20.83 -7.66
C TYR A 144 -1.20 -21.45 -8.34
N GLY A 145 -2.34 -20.75 -8.36
CA GLY A 145 -3.54 -21.13 -9.09
C GLY A 145 -3.51 -20.82 -10.60
N GLY A 146 -2.36 -20.42 -11.16
CA GLY A 146 -2.19 -20.10 -12.58
C GLY A 146 -2.65 -18.69 -12.97
N LEU A 147 -2.97 -17.83 -12.00
CA LEU A 147 -3.34 -16.45 -12.28
C LEU A 147 -2.09 -15.61 -12.57
N ASN A 148 -2.06 -14.95 -13.73
CA ASN A 148 -0.91 -14.10 -14.07
C ASN A 148 -0.66 -13.03 -12.99
N HIS A 149 0.62 -12.67 -12.82
CA HIS A 149 1.07 -11.81 -11.72
C HIS A 149 0.30 -10.48 -11.62
N ARG A 150 -0.03 -9.87 -12.76
CA ARG A 150 -0.76 -8.59 -12.81
C ARG A 150 -2.18 -8.74 -12.25
N LYS A 151 -2.92 -9.76 -12.68
CA LYS A 151 -4.28 -10.05 -12.19
C LYS A 151 -4.26 -10.45 -10.72
N ALA A 152 -3.31 -11.29 -10.32
CA ALA A 152 -3.13 -11.73 -8.94
C ALA A 152 -2.89 -10.55 -7.99
N ARG A 153 -2.05 -9.59 -8.38
CA ARG A 153 -1.79 -8.36 -7.60
C ARG A 153 -3.02 -7.47 -7.47
N LEU A 154 -3.79 -7.29 -8.55
CA LEU A 154 -5.03 -6.50 -8.52
C LEU A 154 -6.10 -7.16 -7.64
N ALA A 155 -6.26 -8.47 -7.75
CA ALA A 155 -7.17 -9.24 -6.91
C ALA A 155 -6.76 -9.17 -5.42
N GLY A 156 -5.46 -9.27 -5.12
CA GLY A 156 -4.94 -9.11 -3.77
C GLY A 156 -5.25 -7.74 -3.16
N LEU A 157 -5.10 -6.66 -3.93
CA LEU A 157 -5.48 -5.31 -3.49
C LEU A 157 -7.00 -5.16 -3.29
N ALA A 158 -7.81 -5.75 -4.18
CA ALA A 158 -9.26 -5.70 -4.05
C ALA A 158 -9.74 -6.45 -2.79
N ILE A 159 -9.23 -7.65 -2.54
CA ILE A 159 -9.54 -8.44 -1.34
C ILE A 159 -9.12 -7.68 -0.08
N ALA A 160 -7.90 -7.13 -0.08
CA ALA A 160 -7.42 -6.37 1.07
C ALA A 160 -8.23 -5.08 1.32
N GLY A 161 -8.71 -4.42 0.26
CA GLY A 161 -9.61 -3.27 0.37
C GLY A 161 -10.96 -3.63 0.98
N VAL A 162 -11.57 -4.75 0.55
CA VAL A 162 -12.82 -5.25 1.14
C VAL A 162 -12.63 -5.59 2.61
N TRP A 163 -11.54 -6.28 2.95
CA TRP A 163 -11.22 -6.60 4.33
C TRP A 163 -11.03 -5.34 5.17
N PHE A 164 -10.23 -4.39 4.70
CA PHE A 164 -10.03 -3.11 5.36
C PHE A 164 -11.36 -2.41 5.68
N ILE A 165 -12.30 -2.34 4.73
CA ILE A 165 -13.63 -1.74 4.96
C ILE A 165 -14.41 -2.51 6.03
N ALA A 166 -14.31 -3.84 6.06
CA ALA A 166 -15.05 -4.71 6.97
C ALA A 166 -14.47 -4.79 8.39
N LEU A 167 -13.38 -4.06 8.70
CA LEU A 167 -12.79 -4.06 10.03
C LEU A 167 -13.82 -3.67 11.11
N PRO A 168 -13.86 -4.34 12.27
CA PRO A 168 -14.81 -4.04 13.34
C PRO A 168 -14.79 -2.57 13.78
N GLY A 169 -13.59 -1.98 13.87
CA GLY A 169 -13.40 -0.57 14.20
C GLY A 169 -13.92 0.40 13.14
N HIS A 170 -14.01 0.00 11.87
CA HIS A 170 -14.64 0.81 10.83
C HIS A 170 -16.15 0.64 10.84
N HIS A 171 -16.63 -0.58 11.04
CA HIS A 171 -18.06 -0.86 11.14
C HIS A 171 -18.71 -0.07 12.30
N SER A 172 -18.03 0.06 13.45
CA SER A 172 -18.53 0.88 14.56
C SER A 172 -18.65 2.38 14.23
N GLN A 173 -17.90 2.86 13.23
CA GLN A 173 -17.97 4.25 12.73
C GLN A 173 -19.03 4.44 11.63
N MET A 174 -19.53 3.35 11.02
CA MET A 174 -20.53 3.38 9.96
C MET A 174 -21.96 3.41 10.53
N THR A 175 -22.30 4.49 11.23
CA THR A 175 -23.60 4.64 11.91
C THR A 175 -24.77 5.03 10.98
N SER A 176 -24.51 5.21 9.70
CA SER A 176 -25.50 5.61 8.69
C SER A 176 -25.29 4.87 7.36
N GLY A 177 -26.31 4.87 6.50
CA GLY A 177 -26.23 4.23 5.18
C GLY A 177 -25.15 4.79 4.25
N THR A 178 -24.72 6.04 4.46
CA THR A 178 -23.59 6.67 3.74
C THR A 178 -22.26 6.53 4.49
N GLY A 179 -22.27 6.02 5.72
CA GLY A 179 -21.11 5.76 6.55
C GLY A 179 -19.99 4.94 5.87
N PRO A 180 -20.28 3.95 5.00
CA PRO A 180 -19.24 3.21 4.28
C PRO A 180 -18.49 4.02 3.21
N ILE A 181 -19.06 5.12 2.69
CA ILE A 181 -18.54 5.82 1.50
C ILE A 181 -17.09 6.31 1.70
N PRO A 182 -16.71 6.95 2.82
CA PRO A 182 -15.33 7.38 3.03
C PRO A 182 -14.34 6.21 3.06
N PHE A 183 -14.72 5.08 3.67
CA PHE A 183 -13.86 3.88 3.74
C PHE A 183 -13.67 3.24 2.37
N VAL A 184 -14.74 3.14 1.58
CA VAL A 184 -14.68 2.65 0.18
C VAL A 184 -13.80 3.57 -0.67
N ALA A 185 -14.02 4.88 -0.58
CA ALA A 185 -13.23 5.86 -1.33
C ALA A 185 -11.74 5.78 -0.95
N TYR A 186 -11.43 5.70 0.34
CA TYR A 186 -10.07 5.58 0.84
C TYR A 186 -9.41 4.25 0.42
N ALA A 187 -10.12 3.13 0.51
CA ALA A 187 -9.62 1.81 0.09
C ALA A 187 -9.28 1.80 -1.41
N ILE A 188 -10.16 2.33 -2.27
CA ILE A 188 -9.91 2.44 -3.70
C ILE A 188 -8.73 3.37 -3.99
N PHE A 189 -8.71 4.54 -3.35
CA PHE A 189 -7.65 5.54 -3.53
C PHE A 189 -6.27 4.98 -3.15
N SER A 190 -6.15 4.46 -1.94
CA SER A 190 -4.89 3.89 -1.41
C SER A 190 -4.42 2.71 -2.26
N ALA A 191 -5.32 1.79 -2.63
CA ALA A 191 -5.00 0.66 -3.50
C ALA A 191 -4.50 1.13 -4.88
N ALA A 192 -5.15 2.10 -5.50
CA ALA A 192 -4.73 2.65 -6.80
C ALA A 192 -3.36 3.34 -6.71
N LEU A 193 -3.13 4.13 -5.66
CA LEU A 193 -1.87 4.83 -5.42
C LEU A 193 -0.72 3.84 -5.21
N VAL A 194 -0.89 2.86 -4.32
CA VAL A 194 0.11 1.84 -4.01
C VAL A 194 0.34 0.92 -5.20
N TYR A 195 -0.72 0.57 -5.95
CA TYR A 195 -0.57 -0.22 -7.17
C TYR A 195 0.37 0.46 -8.18
N ARG A 196 0.18 1.77 -8.38
CA ARG A 196 0.94 2.57 -9.36
C ARG A 196 2.36 2.89 -8.91
N SER A 197 2.52 3.30 -7.65
CA SER A 197 3.77 3.88 -7.16
C SER A 197 4.56 2.98 -6.23
N GLY A 198 3.92 1.99 -5.59
CA GLY A 198 4.52 1.20 -4.51
C GLY A 198 4.66 1.95 -3.18
N SER A 199 4.05 3.13 -3.06
CA SER A 199 4.30 4.09 -1.97
C SER A 199 3.42 3.82 -0.75
N VAL A 200 3.77 2.80 0.03
CA VAL A 200 3.03 2.44 1.25
C VAL A 200 3.32 3.44 2.38
N LEU A 201 4.56 3.88 2.54
CA LEU A 201 4.94 4.80 3.62
C LEU A 201 4.33 6.21 3.45
N PRO A 202 4.35 6.84 2.26
CA PRO A 202 3.58 8.05 2.01
C PRO A 202 2.08 7.86 2.25
N MET A 203 1.51 6.71 1.89
CA MET A 203 0.10 6.44 2.18
C MET A 203 -0.17 6.41 3.69
N ALA A 204 0.67 5.71 4.46
CA ALA A 204 0.59 5.63 5.92
C ALA A 204 0.74 6.99 6.61
N MET A 205 1.63 7.84 6.11
CA MET A 205 1.81 9.21 6.59
C MET A 205 0.54 10.04 6.39
N ALA A 206 -0.06 9.99 5.19
CA ALA A 206 -1.31 10.71 4.94
C ALA A 206 -2.48 10.14 5.76
N HIS A 207 -2.54 8.80 5.92
CA HIS A 207 -3.52 8.12 6.77
C HIS A 207 -3.44 8.62 8.22
N ALA A 208 -2.24 8.63 8.79
CA ALA A 208 -1.99 9.09 10.16
C ALA A 208 -2.45 10.53 10.37
N VAL A 209 -2.07 11.46 9.47
CA VAL A 209 -2.48 12.87 9.56
C VAL A 209 -4.00 12.99 9.52
N VAL A 210 -4.67 12.30 8.59
CA VAL A 210 -6.14 12.34 8.49
C VAL A 210 -6.81 11.79 9.73
N ASN A 211 -6.31 10.70 10.32
CA ASN A 211 -6.89 10.10 11.52
C ASN A 211 -6.69 11.01 12.74
N LEU A 212 -5.49 11.54 12.95
CA LEU A 212 -5.21 12.48 14.05
C LEU A 212 -6.10 13.72 13.99
N VAL A 213 -6.25 14.33 12.80
CA VAL A 213 -7.15 15.48 12.62
C VAL A 213 -8.61 15.07 12.84
N THR A 214 -9.02 13.89 12.38
CA THR A 214 -10.38 13.39 12.57
C THR A 214 -10.72 13.24 14.05
N ILE A 215 -9.80 12.71 14.86
CA ILE A 215 -9.96 12.59 16.31
C ILE A 215 -10.14 13.97 16.95
N LEU A 216 -9.25 14.92 16.64
CA LEU A 216 -9.35 16.28 17.18
C LEU A 216 -10.65 17.01 16.78
N VAL A 217 -11.21 16.69 15.61
CA VAL A 217 -12.52 17.21 15.19
C VAL A 217 -13.66 16.55 15.97
N TRP A 218 -13.60 15.24 16.20
CA TRP A 218 -14.61 14.53 16.99
C TRP A 218 -14.62 14.94 18.46
N GLU A 219 -13.46 15.29 19.00
CA GLU A 219 -13.31 15.81 20.35
C GLU A 219 -13.49 17.33 20.43
N GLU A 220 -14.01 17.95 19.37
CA GLU A 220 -14.33 19.39 19.30
C GLU A 220 -13.12 20.32 19.55
N THR A 221 -11.89 19.80 19.45
CA THR A 221 -10.65 20.58 19.59
C THR A 221 -10.34 21.37 18.31
N LEU A 222 -10.76 20.86 17.15
CA LEU A 222 -10.64 21.51 15.85
C LEU A 222 -12.01 21.70 15.18
N PRO A 223 -12.18 22.72 14.32
CA PRO A 223 -13.43 22.92 13.58
C PRO A 223 -13.67 21.79 12.58
N ALA A 224 -14.95 21.52 12.28
CA ALA A 224 -15.37 20.44 11.39
C ALA A 224 -14.65 20.43 10.02
N ASP A 225 -14.39 21.61 9.47
CA ASP A 225 -13.74 21.78 8.17
C ASP A 225 -12.27 21.36 8.17
N ALA A 226 -11.61 21.30 9.33
CA ALA A 226 -10.20 20.93 9.45
C ALA A 226 -9.92 19.54 8.86
N ARG A 227 -10.85 18.60 9.02
CA ARG A 227 -10.73 17.25 8.46
C ARG A 227 -10.65 17.27 6.94
N VAL A 228 -11.54 18.03 6.29
CA VAL A 228 -11.57 18.14 4.82
C VAL A 228 -10.33 18.86 4.32
N ILE A 229 -9.94 19.98 4.95
CA ILE A 229 -8.75 20.74 4.58
C ILE A 229 -7.49 19.88 4.68
N ALA A 230 -7.30 19.19 5.81
CA ALA A 230 -6.15 18.32 6.01
C ALA A 230 -6.14 17.18 4.99
N ALA A 231 -7.25 16.47 4.82
CA ALA A 231 -7.35 15.38 3.85
C ALA A 231 -7.06 15.84 2.42
N THR A 232 -7.64 16.96 1.98
CA THR A 232 -7.36 17.53 0.65
C THR A 232 -5.89 17.92 0.51
N ALA A 233 -5.29 18.55 1.52
CA ALA A 233 -3.89 18.94 1.49
C ALA A 233 -2.95 17.73 1.38
N VAL A 234 -3.04 16.77 2.30
CA VAL A 234 -2.11 15.62 2.29
C VAL A 234 -2.40 14.64 1.17
N LEU A 235 -3.66 14.26 0.92
CA LEU A 235 -4.00 13.31 -0.14
C LEU A 235 -3.89 13.93 -1.53
N GLY A 236 -4.21 15.21 -1.69
CA GLY A 236 -4.02 15.93 -2.96
C GLY A 236 -2.54 16.03 -3.33
N MET A 237 -1.69 16.46 -2.40
CA MET A 237 -0.24 16.49 -2.62
C MET A 237 0.35 15.09 -2.86
N LEU A 238 -0.12 14.08 -2.13
CA LEU A 238 0.27 12.68 -2.34
C LEU A 238 -0.10 12.22 -3.75
N THR A 239 -1.30 12.56 -4.23
CA THR A 239 -1.78 12.23 -5.58
C THR A 239 -0.92 12.89 -6.65
N LEU A 240 -0.58 14.17 -6.48
CA LEU A 240 0.29 14.87 -7.43
C LEU A 240 1.72 14.28 -7.42
N ALA A 241 2.23 13.91 -6.25
CA ALA A 241 3.57 13.36 -6.10
C ALA A 241 3.69 11.92 -6.63
N TYR A 242 2.70 11.06 -6.41
CA TYR A 242 2.78 9.60 -6.60
C TYR A 242 1.63 8.98 -7.42
N GLY A 243 0.54 9.71 -7.69
CA GLY A 243 -0.64 9.18 -8.37
C GLY A 243 -0.58 9.16 -9.90
N ILE A 244 0.34 9.95 -10.49
CA ILE A 244 0.51 10.07 -11.94
C ILE A 244 1.28 8.86 -12.49
N GLN A 245 0.70 8.11 -13.41
CA GLN A 245 1.41 6.99 -14.05
C GLN A 245 2.51 7.51 -14.97
N ARG A 246 3.75 7.08 -14.73
CA ARG A 246 4.86 7.23 -15.66
C ARG A 246 5.48 5.88 -15.90
N ARG A 247 5.76 5.52 -17.16
CA ARG A 247 6.40 4.23 -17.48
C ARG A 247 7.77 4.14 -16.82
N VAL A 248 8.54 5.23 -16.86
CA VAL A 248 9.82 5.34 -16.17
C VAL A 248 9.73 6.40 -15.07
N ALA A 249 10.20 6.05 -13.88
CA ALA A 249 10.27 6.95 -12.72
C ALA A 249 11.63 6.80 -12.02
N ARG A 250 11.99 7.77 -11.17
CA ARG A 250 13.19 7.66 -10.34
C ARG A 250 12.88 7.03 -8.99
N ASP A 251 13.75 6.15 -8.52
CA ASP A 251 13.71 5.62 -7.15
C ASP A 251 14.28 6.63 -6.13
N VAL A 252 14.33 6.22 -4.87
CA VAL A 252 14.91 7.00 -3.77
C VAL A 252 16.39 7.35 -3.97
N HIS A 253 17.14 6.50 -4.67
CA HIS A 253 18.56 6.67 -4.97
C HIS A 253 18.80 7.47 -6.26
N GLY A 254 17.72 7.87 -6.96
CA GLY A 254 17.77 8.62 -8.21
C GLY A 254 17.94 7.76 -9.47
N ASN A 255 17.95 6.42 -9.35
CA ASN A 255 18.01 5.52 -10.50
C ASN A 255 16.70 5.56 -11.29
N LEU A 256 16.78 5.48 -12.62
CA LEU A 256 15.60 5.30 -13.46
C LEU A 256 15.13 3.85 -13.38
N ILE A 257 13.84 3.65 -13.15
CA ILE A 257 13.20 2.34 -13.00
C ILE A 257 11.91 2.31 -13.82
N ASP A 258 11.67 1.19 -14.50
CA ASP A 258 10.37 0.89 -15.11
C ASP A 258 9.33 0.61 -14.02
N THR A 259 8.26 1.38 -13.98
CA THR A 259 7.25 1.29 -12.91
C THR A 259 6.38 0.04 -13.00
N VAL A 260 6.36 -0.63 -14.16
CA VAL A 260 5.60 -1.86 -14.40
C VAL A 260 6.36 -3.08 -13.87
N THR A 261 7.63 -3.23 -14.24
CA THR A 261 8.46 -4.39 -13.86
C THR A 261 9.26 -4.15 -12.58
N GLY A 262 9.52 -2.91 -12.20
CA GLY A 262 10.41 -2.55 -11.11
C GLY A 262 11.91 -2.71 -11.44
N LEU A 263 12.24 -3.00 -12.70
CA LEU A 263 13.62 -3.15 -13.17
C LEU A 263 14.27 -1.81 -13.45
N ARG A 264 15.57 -1.72 -13.21
CA ARG A 264 16.35 -0.51 -13.47
C ARG A 264 16.53 -0.32 -14.97
N VAL A 265 16.38 0.92 -15.43
CA VAL A 265 16.72 1.35 -16.77
C VAL A 265 18.24 1.54 -16.83
N VAL A 266 18.88 0.78 -17.71
CA VAL A 266 20.33 0.77 -17.93
C VAL A 266 20.71 1.83 -18.97
N GLU A 267 19.88 1.96 -20.01
CA GLU A 267 20.13 2.82 -21.16
C GLU A 267 18.81 3.34 -21.70
N MET A 268 18.80 4.58 -22.19
CA MET A 268 17.70 5.14 -22.97
C MET A 268 18.25 5.59 -24.31
N GLU A 269 17.63 5.11 -25.38
CA GLU A 269 18.01 5.38 -26.76
C GLU A 269 16.81 5.89 -27.52
N GLU A 270 17.03 6.85 -28.42
CA GLU A 270 16.01 7.28 -29.36
C GLU A 270 16.08 6.39 -30.61
N VAL A 271 14.97 5.74 -30.93
CA VAL A 271 14.84 4.85 -32.08
C VAL A 271 13.61 5.29 -32.87
N GLU A 272 13.82 5.75 -34.10
CA GLU A 272 12.76 6.16 -35.03
C GLU A 272 11.78 7.20 -34.43
N GLY A 273 12.29 8.18 -33.68
CA GLY A 273 11.49 9.23 -33.04
C GLY A 273 10.75 8.81 -31.77
N SER A 274 11.01 7.60 -31.27
CA SER A 274 10.49 7.08 -30.00
C SER A 274 11.63 6.85 -29.00
N VAL A 275 11.41 7.17 -27.72
CA VAL A 275 12.37 6.79 -26.66
C VAL A 275 12.15 5.35 -26.26
N GLN A 276 13.17 4.53 -26.44
CA GLN A 276 13.24 3.19 -25.89
C GLN A 276 14.16 3.17 -24.67
N ALA A 277 13.79 2.39 -23.66
CA ALA A 277 14.62 2.11 -22.50
C ALA A 277 14.98 0.63 -22.46
N ARG A 278 16.27 0.34 -22.23
CA ARG A 278 16.77 -1.01 -21.95
C ARG A 278 16.79 -1.24 -20.45
N LEU A 279 16.19 -2.34 -19.99
CA LEU A 279 16.13 -2.75 -18.60
C LEU A 279 17.31 -3.67 -18.22
N THR A 280 17.53 -3.88 -16.93
CA THR A 280 18.63 -4.72 -16.40
C THR A 280 18.60 -6.18 -16.84
N ASP A 281 17.44 -6.69 -17.27
CA ASP A 281 17.26 -8.04 -17.81
C ASP A 281 17.41 -8.08 -19.34
N GLY A 282 17.75 -6.95 -19.98
CA GLY A 282 17.87 -6.83 -21.43
C GLY A 282 16.57 -6.48 -22.16
N THR A 283 15.42 -6.45 -21.46
CA THR A 283 14.13 -6.10 -22.05
C THR A 283 14.12 -4.64 -22.53
N ARG A 284 13.54 -4.39 -23.72
CA ARG A 284 13.32 -3.04 -24.26
C ARG A 284 11.87 -2.61 -24.08
N ILE A 285 11.66 -1.37 -23.64
CA ILE A 285 10.33 -0.78 -23.46
C ILE A 285 10.25 0.59 -24.13
N GLN A 286 9.09 0.92 -24.70
CA GLN A 286 8.81 2.28 -25.18
C GLN A 286 8.40 3.17 -24.00
N VAL A 287 9.01 4.34 -23.89
CA VAL A 287 8.83 5.26 -22.76
C VAL A 287 7.99 6.48 -23.14
N GLY A 288 8.03 6.88 -24.42
CA GLY A 288 7.22 7.97 -25.00
C GLY A 288 7.68 8.30 -26.42
N ASP A 289 7.01 9.28 -27.03
CA ASP A 289 7.37 9.86 -28.33
C ASP A 289 8.22 11.14 -28.09
N GLY A 290 9.38 11.28 -28.74
CA GLY A 290 10.27 12.48 -28.65
C GLY A 290 11.66 12.27 -28.01
N GLU A 291 12.46 13.34 -27.89
CA GLU A 291 13.89 13.31 -27.47
C GLU A 291 14.14 12.94 -25.99
N VAL A 292 15.28 12.29 -25.73
CA VAL A 292 15.80 12.01 -24.37
C VAL A 292 16.28 13.32 -23.71
N ARG A 293 15.61 13.76 -22.62
CA ARG A 293 16.04 14.90 -21.78
C ARG A 293 16.43 14.49 -20.37
#